data_AF-A0AAF0EA89-F1
#
_entry.id   AF-A0AAF0EA89-F1
#
_cell.length_a   1.000
_cell.length_b   1.000
_cell.length_c   1.000
_cell.angle_alpha   90.00
_cell.angle_beta   90.00
_cell.angle_gamma   90.00
#
_symmetry.space_group_name_H-M   'P 1'
#
loop_
_entity.id
_entity.type
_entity.pdbx_description
1 polymer ?
#
loop_
_entity_poly.entity_id
_entity_poly.type
_entity_poly.pdbx_seq_one_letter_code
_entity_poly.pdbx_strand_id
1 'polypeptide(L)'
;MEAVAASWDAWRAAPASVPTAQAYVDEAVAYGKKLAGSEEARRALDPTELWLHVRAVLDAWTAFEGEANPQQREERASMHSSDVQRWMQTLLVFERMSDPLLLVPIRVLAQCLVNGITSAPETRSTLWSAHVTAEGCEPWADAILRLLSSADERTSLAAQVFLLNCVPRGDAKLHDLVHSKPARRVFEVVLHLYEASLYEETSETFSITVALVDRLFGAGLVGDLLDALGTDHDIHPAQLALLRALIECLHQHVQTPAEQDDAPWIANVRPLIERAVALSQYASRAMQQVASEGAESQGLVRAYMGLLALFECLHWAGLRAHQDATALRTTEAAAVLPLLRAPAMLGACIELLRQARSFYPPKAPFAPSGASVPDGHAKSALHTSEPDDGRPGLPRLKRSALQLLGTLSFPAGPQDRAAVRSVQDHVRELGGLIDVMSLTALDELNPSR
;
A
#
# COMPACT_ATOMS: atom_id res chain seq x y z
N MET A 1 -17.29 16.31 -18.23
CA MET A 1 -16.00 15.69 -18.63
C MET A 1 -15.72 15.87 -20.12
N GLU A 2 -16.68 15.64 -21.04
CA GLU A 2 -16.50 15.91 -22.48
C GLU A 2 -16.18 17.38 -22.80
N ALA A 3 -16.77 18.34 -22.08
CA ALA A 3 -16.46 19.77 -22.27
C ALA A 3 -15.02 20.14 -21.86
N VAL A 4 -14.42 19.41 -20.91
CA VAL A 4 -13.05 19.67 -20.41
C VAL A 4 -12.02 18.97 -21.30
N ALA A 5 -12.32 17.76 -21.77
CA ALA A 5 -11.50 17.05 -22.76
C ALA A 5 -11.50 17.78 -24.11
N ALA A 6 -12.68 18.22 -24.60
CA ALA A 6 -12.78 19.04 -25.81
C ALA A 6 -12.06 20.39 -25.68
N SER A 7 -12.08 21.01 -24.48
CA SER A 7 -11.34 22.25 -24.23
C SER A 7 -9.82 22.03 -24.15
N TRP A 8 -9.38 20.88 -23.62
CA TRP A 8 -7.96 20.49 -23.57
C TRP A 8 -7.39 20.14 -24.94
N ASP A 9 -8.17 19.47 -25.79
CA ASP A 9 -7.79 19.14 -27.16
C ASP A 9 -7.83 20.35 -28.11
N ALA A 10 -8.81 21.25 -27.92
CA ALA A 10 -8.83 22.56 -28.58
C ALA A 10 -7.66 23.45 -28.15
N TRP A 11 -7.19 23.33 -26.90
CA TRP A 11 -6.05 24.08 -26.37
C TRP A 11 -4.71 23.55 -26.91
N ARG A 12 -4.53 22.22 -27.03
CA ARG A 12 -3.36 21.61 -27.70
C ARG A 12 -3.25 21.95 -29.18
N ALA A 13 -4.38 22.18 -29.86
CA ALA A 13 -4.44 22.45 -31.30
C ALA A 13 -4.37 23.95 -31.65
N ALA A 14 -4.42 24.86 -30.67
CA ALA A 14 -4.46 26.30 -30.93
C ALA A 14 -3.03 26.86 -31.14
N PRO A 15 -2.79 27.68 -32.18
CA PRO A 15 -1.53 28.41 -32.31
C PRO A 15 -1.35 29.37 -31.13
N ALA A 16 -0.10 29.58 -30.71
CA ALA A 16 0.34 30.26 -29.47
C ALA A 16 -0.20 31.70 -29.23
N SER A 17 -1.01 32.26 -30.13
CA SER A 17 -1.68 33.53 -29.90
C SER A 17 -2.93 33.34 -29.03
N VAL A 18 -2.79 33.67 -27.74
CA VAL A 18 -3.60 34.48 -26.81
C VAL A 18 -5.13 34.25 -26.54
N PRO A 19 -6.12 34.21 -27.47
CA PRO A 19 -7.54 34.30 -27.07
C PRO A 19 -8.14 33.07 -26.36
N THR A 20 -7.70 31.85 -26.66
CA THR A 20 -8.29 30.62 -26.10
C THR A 20 -7.92 30.40 -24.64
N ALA A 21 -6.71 30.83 -24.26
CA ALA A 21 -6.27 30.79 -22.87
C ALA A 21 -6.90 31.93 -22.04
N GLN A 22 -7.25 33.06 -22.67
CA GLN A 22 -8.02 34.12 -22.02
C GLN A 22 -9.45 33.64 -21.71
N ALA A 23 -10.09 32.91 -22.64
CA ALA A 23 -11.42 32.32 -22.40
C ALA A 23 -11.42 31.34 -21.22
N TYR A 24 -10.36 30.54 -21.04
CA TYR A 24 -10.21 29.64 -19.90
C TYR A 24 -10.01 30.38 -18.57
N VAL A 25 -9.23 31.46 -18.58
CA VAL A 25 -9.07 32.36 -17.42
C VAL A 25 -10.40 33.02 -17.06
N ASP A 26 -11.14 33.50 -18.06
CA ASP A 26 -12.43 34.16 -17.86
C ASP A 26 -13.48 33.17 -17.31
N GLU A 27 -13.44 31.91 -17.73
CA GLU A 27 -14.32 30.83 -17.24
C GLU A 27 -13.97 30.41 -15.80
N ALA A 28 -12.68 30.31 -15.46
CA ALA A 28 -12.22 30.06 -14.08
C ALA A 28 -12.57 31.22 -13.13
N VAL A 29 -12.45 32.47 -13.61
CA VAL A 29 -12.85 33.69 -12.88
C VAL A 29 -14.38 33.76 -12.69
N ALA A 30 -15.16 33.40 -13.71
CA ALA A 30 -16.62 33.34 -13.63
C ALA A 30 -17.12 32.24 -12.68
N TYR A 31 -16.43 31.09 -12.65
CA TYR A 31 -16.72 29.98 -11.74
C TYR A 31 -16.35 30.32 -10.29
N GLY A 32 -15.20 30.97 -10.06
CA GLY A 32 -14.79 31.46 -8.74
C GLY A 32 -15.72 32.52 -8.14
N LYS A 33 -16.26 33.43 -8.96
CA LYS A 33 -17.27 34.41 -8.55
C LYS A 33 -18.59 33.77 -8.10
N LYS A 34 -18.89 32.55 -8.57
CA LYS A 34 -20.09 31.77 -8.19
C LYS A 34 -19.92 30.98 -6.89
N LEU A 35 -18.68 30.65 -6.49
CA LEU A 35 -18.38 29.72 -5.39
C LEU A 35 -17.78 30.35 -4.13
N ALA A 36 -17.11 31.50 -4.25
CA ALA A 36 -16.51 32.16 -3.09
C ALA A 36 -17.57 32.87 -2.22
N GLY A 37 -17.53 32.68 -0.91
CA GLY A 37 -18.35 33.41 0.07
C GLY A 37 -18.03 34.91 0.11
N SER A 38 -17.51 35.43 1.24
CA SER A 38 -17.47 36.87 1.53
C SER A 38 -16.56 37.69 0.60
N GLU A 39 -16.88 38.99 0.48
CA GLU A 39 -16.35 39.94 -0.49
C GLU A 39 -14.88 40.37 -0.22
N GLU A 40 -14.39 40.20 1.00
CA GLU A 40 -13.02 40.55 1.41
C GLU A 40 -11.98 39.53 0.94
N ALA A 41 -12.32 38.23 0.95
CA ALA A 41 -11.47 37.17 0.39
C ALA A 41 -11.28 37.33 -1.13
N ARG A 42 -12.28 37.90 -1.82
CA ARG A 42 -12.26 38.18 -3.27
C ARG A 42 -11.36 39.35 -3.67
N ARG A 43 -10.95 40.22 -2.73
CA ARG A 43 -10.15 41.42 -3.03
C ARG A 43 -8.64 41.25 -2.76
N ALA A 44 -8.24 40.24 -2.00
CA ALA A 44 -6.85 40.06 -1.55
C ALA A 44 -5.99 39.17 -2.48
N LEU A 45 -6.61 38.39 -3.35
CA LEU A 45 -5.93 37.62 -4.40
C LEU A 45 -6.49 38.11 -5.73
N ASP A 46 -5.66 38.67 -6.61
CA ASP A 46 -6.01 38.79 -8.02
C ASP A 46 -5.62 37.46 -8.70
N PRO A 47 -6.58 36.54 -8.94
CA PRO A 47 -6.28 35.24 -9.52
C PRO A 47 -5.76 35.40 -10.95
N THR A 48 -6.05 36.51 -11.62
CA THR A 48 -5.57 36.82 -12.97
C THR A 48 -4.08 37.14 -12.95
N GLU A 49 -3.57 37.95 -12.01
CA GLU A 49 -2.13 38.21 -11.87
C GLU A 49 -1.33 36.97 -11.47
N LEU A 50 -1.88 36.17 -10.53
CA LEU A 50 -1.27 34.91 -10.10
C LEU A 50 -1.20 33.92 -11.27
N TRP A 51 -2.29 33.79 -12.02
CA TRP A 51 -2.35 32.91 -13.18
C TRP A 51 -1.46 33.38 -14.31
N LEU A 52 -1.36 34.69 -14.58
CA LEU A 52 -0.45 35.24 -15.59
C LEU A 52 1.02 34.93 -15.27
N HIS A 53 1.41 35.01 -13.99
CA HIS A 53 2.78 34.68 -13.57
C HIS A 53 3.07 33.17 -13.61
N VAL A 54 2.15 32.36 -13.09
CA VAL A 54 2.27 30.89 -13.14
C VAL A 54 2.32 30.43 -14.60
N ARG A 55 1.42 30.93 -15.45
CA ARG A 55 1.39 30.68 -16.89
C ARG A 55 2.67 31.10 -17.61
N ALA A 56 3.22 32.27 -17.31
CA ALA A 56 4.47 32.72 -17.95
C ALA A 56 5.66 31.78 -17.65
N VAL A 57 5.76 31.30 -16.40
CA VAL A 57 6.77 30.31 -16.00
C VAL A 57 6.54 28.97 -16.70
N LEU A 58 5.28 28.59 -16.89
CA LEU A 58 4.89 27.33 -17.53
C LEU A 58 5.07 27.31 -19.04
N ASP A 59 4.68 28.38 -19.71
CA ASP A 59 4.85 28.55 -21.15
C ASP A 59 6.36 28.58 -21.47
N ALA A 60 7.18 29.20 -20.60
CA ALA A 60 8.63 29.19 -20.70
C ALA A 60 9.23 27.78 -20.47
N TRP A 61 8.69 27.02 -19.53
CA TRP A 61 9.14 25.65 -19.24
C TRP A 61 8.75 24.67 -20.35
N THR A 62 7.51 24.73 -20.83
CA THR A 62 6.94 23.82 -21.82
C THR A 62 7.53 24.04 -23.21
N ALA A 63 7.70 25.30 -23.64
CA ALA A 63 8.37 25.62 -24.89
C ALA A 63 9.81 25.11 -24.93
N PHE A 64 10.47 25.09 -23.76
CA PHE A 64 11.84 24.64 -23.64
C PHE A 64 11.99 23.12 -23.61
N GLU A 65 11.08 22.38 -22.95
CA GLU A 65 11.07 20.91 -23.04
C GLU A 65 10.89 20.40 -24.47
N GLY A 66 10.19 21.13 -25.33
CA GLY A 66 10.00 20.78 -26.75
C GLY A 66 11.27 20.91 -27.60
N GLU A 67 12.23 21.76 -27.21
CA GLU A 67 13.34 22.19 -28.10
C GLU A 67 14.74 21.94 -27.52
N ALA A 68 14.88 21.82 -26.21
CA ALA A 68 16.18 21.80 -25.54
C ALA A 68 16.81 20.41 -25.44
N ASN A 69 18.14 20.34 -25.61
CA ASN A 69 18.90 19.13 -25.32
C ASN A 69 18.94 18.87 -23.78
N PRO A 70 19.27 17.64 -23.32
CA PRO A 70 19.25 17.30 -21.89
C PRO A 70 20.11 18.19 -21.00
N GLN A 71 21.23 18.69 -21.53
CA GLN A 71 22.19 19.51 -20.80
C GLN A 71 21.67 20.94 -20.56
N GLN A 72 20.99 21.52 -21.56
CA GLN A 72 20.28 22.79 -21.41
C GLN A 72 19.12 22.67 -20.42
N ARG A 73 18.41 21.53 -20.42
CA ARG A 73 17.33 21.24 -19.47
C ARG A 73 17.78 21.32 -18.02
N GLU A 74 18.93 20.73 -17.72
CA GLU A 74 19.55 20.74 -16.40
C GLU A 74 19.98 22.14 -15.94
N GLU A 75 20.61 22.93 -16.81
CA GLU A 75 21.03 24.31 -16.51
C GLU A 75 19.84 25.22 -16.14
N ARG A 76 18.72 25.14 -16.86
CA ARG A 76 17.53 25.96 -16.56
C ARG A 76 16.70 25.44 -15.39
N ALA A 77 16.63 24.12 -15.17
CA ALA A 77 15.98 23.58 -13.98
C ALA A 77 16.66 24.09 -12.71
N SER A 78 17.99 24.16 -12.73
CA SER A 78 18.79 24.79 -11.67
C SER A 78 18.47 26.29 -11.51
N MET A 79 18.37 27.04 -12.62
CA MET A 79 18.04 28.48 -12.59
C MET A 79 16.67 28.78 -11.97
N HIS A 80 15.63 27.99 -12.29
CA HIS A 80 14.26 28.25 -11.83
C HIS A 80 13.87 27.51 -10.54
N SER A 81 14.76 26.67 -9.98
CA SER A 81 14.52 25.94 -8.74
C SER A 81 14.10 26.86 -7.58
N SER A 82 14.75 28.02 -7.45
CA SER A 82 14.42 29.01 -6.41
C SER A 82 13.03 29.65 -6.58
N ASP A 83 12.59 29.86 -7.82
CA ASP A 83 11.26 30.38 -8.12
C ASP A 83 10.19 29.32 -7.82
N VAL A 84 10.42 28.07 -8.22
CA VAL A 84 9.54 26.94 -7.92
C VAL A 84 9.38 26.78 -6.40
N GLN A 85 10.47 26.84 -5.63
CA GLN A 85 10.42 26.79 -4.16
C GLN A 85 9.59 27.94 -3.57
N ARG A 86 9.77 29.17 -4.07
CA ARG A 86 8.98 30.34 -3.64
C ARG A 86 7.49 30.16 -3.93
N TRP A 87 7.14 29.59 -5.09
CA TRP A 87 5.76 29.28 -5.44
C TRP A 87 5.16 28.17 -4.58
N MET A 88 5.92 27.11 -4.29
CA MET A 88 5.48 26.04 -3.38
C MET A 88 5.17 26.60 -1.99
N GLN A 89 6.03 27.47 -1.46
CA GLN A 89 5.78 28.15 -0.18
C GLN A 89 4.49 28.99 -0.20
N THR A 90 4.22 29.65 -1.33
CA THR A 90 3.08 30.54 -1.47
C THR A 90 1.77 29.77 -1.67
N LEU A 91 1.76 28.73 -2.50
CA LEU A 91 0.55 28.03 -2.93
C LEU A 91 0.16 26.88 -2.01
N LEU A 92 1.12 26.25 -1.33
CA LEU A 92 0.86 25.07 -0.50
C LEU A 92 0.53 25.42 0.96
N VAL A 93 0.07 26.63 1.25
CA VAL A 93 -0.50 26.96 2.56
C VAL A 93 -1.87 26.29 2.69
N PHE A 94 -2.20 25.71 3.85
CA PHE A 94 -3.40 24.90 4.06
C PHE A 94 -4.69 25.56 3.54
N GLU A 95 -4.91 26.84 3.88
CA GLU A 95 -6.09 27.62 3.44
C GLU A 95 -6.20 27.73 1.92
N ARG A 96 -5.06 27.70 1.20
CA ARG A 96 -4.98 27.88 -0.25
C ARG A 96 -5.12 26.58 -1.02
N MET A 97 -4.75 25.44 -0.42
CA MET A 97 -4.91 24.15 -1.09
C MET A 97 -6.36 23.67 -1.21
N SER A 98 -7.26 24.27 -0.42
CA SER A 98 -8.70 24.02 -0.55
C SER A 98 -9.42 25.09 -1.37
N ASP A 99 -8.74 26.15 -1.81
CA ASP A 99 -9.33 27.19 -2.65
C ASP A 99 -9.49 26.68 -4.09
N PRO A 100 -10.74 26.56 -4.60
CA PRO A 100 -10.99 26.12 -5.98
C PRO A 100 -10.24 26.94 -7.05
N LEU A 101 -9.94 28.22 -6.77
CA LEU A 101 -9.19 29.09 -7.69
C LEU A 101 -7.71 28.70 -7.79
N LEU A 102 -7.16 28.07 -6.76
CA LEU A 102 -5.73 27.76 -6.64
C LEU A 102 -5.41 26.30 -6.97
N LEU A 103 -6.42 25.43 -7.08
CA LEU A 103 -6.24 24.02 -7.44
C LEU A 103 -5.51 23.84 -8.78
N VAL A 104 -5.87 24.61 -9.81
CA VAL A 104 -5.22 24.50 -11.12
C VAL A 104 -3.76 24.96 -11.04
N PRO A 105 -3.41 26.14 -10.51
CA PRO A 105 -2.02 26.52 -10.26
C PRO A 105 -1.21 25.48 -9.47
N ILE A 106 -1.79 24.91 -8.41
CA ILE A 106 -1.14 23.91 -7.56
C ILE A 106 -0.85 22.63 -8.35
N ARG A 107 -1.84 22.12 -9.09
CA ARG A 107 -1.68 20.94 -9.93
C ARG A 107 -0.57 21.13 -10.96
N VAL A 108 -0.55 22.31 -11.57
CA VAL A 108 0.43 22.60 -12.60
C VAL A 108 1.84 22.73 -12.01
N LEU A 109 1.98 23.35 -10.84
CA LEU A 109 3.23 23.36 -10.08
C LEU A 109 3.70 21.95 -9.74
N ALA A 110 2.80 21.06 -9.31
CA ALA A 110 3.10 19.66 -9.05
C ALA A 110 3.63 18.98 -10.32
N GLN A 111 2.96 19.19 -11.47
CA GLN A 111 3.41 18.63 -12.75
C GLN A 111 4.80 19.15 -13.18
N CYS A 112 5.09 20.44 -12.97
CA CYS A 112 6.43 20.98 -13.22
C CYS A 112 7.51 20.29 -12.41
N LEU A 113 7.24 20.01 -11.13
CA LEU A 113 8.17 19.26 -10.28
C LEU A 113 8.42 17.86 -10.87
N VAL A 114 7.38 17.15 -11.31
CA VAL A 114 7.53 15.82 -11.94
C VAL A 114 8.37 15.91 -13.21
N ASN A 115 8.07 16.85 -14.10
CA ASN A 115 8.75 16.94 -15.38
C ASN A 115 10.23 17.32 -15.21
N GLY A 116 10.53 18.23 -14.27
CA GLY A 116 11.89 18.67 -13.97
C GLY A 116 12.82 17.55 -13.48
N ILE A 117 12.33 16.61 -12.67
CA ILE A 117 13.16 15.49 -12.20
C ILE A 117 13.30 14.35 -13.21
N THR A 118 12.45 14.32 -14.24
CA THR A 118 12.44 13.24 -15.24
C THR A 118 13.63 13.38 -16.19
N SER A 119 14.20 14.59 -16.33
CA SER A 119 15.28 14.88 -17.28
C SER A 119 16.66 15.16 -16.68
N ALA A 120 16.80 15.35 -15.36
CA ALA A 120 18.06 15.75 -14.72
C ALA A 120 18.33 15.03 -13.36
N PRO A 121 19.35 14.15 -13.26
CA PRO A 121 19.70 13.42 -12.04
C PRO A 121 20.15 14.30 -10.86
N GLU A 122 20.86 15.41 -11.12
CA GLU A 122 21.32 16.33 -10.08
C GLU A 122 20.14 17.11 -9.48
N THR A 123 19.22 17.55 -10.34
CA THR A 123 17.97 18.23 -9.94
C THR A 123 17.11 17.32 -9.05
N ARG A 124 17.00 16.03 -9.41
CA ARG A 124 16.30 15.03 -8.60
C ARG A 124 16.85 14.92 -7.18
N SER A 125 18.17 14.83 -7.03
CA SER A 125 18.80 14.69 -5.72
C SER A 125 18.65 15.96 -4.88
N THR A 126 18.71 17.12 -5.53
CA THR A 126 18.48 18.43 -4.88
C THR A 126 17.05 18.57 -4.38
N LEU A 127 16.05 18.27 -5.22
CA LEU A 127 14.64 18.37 -4.85
C LEU A 127 14.23 17.32 -3.81
N TRP A 128 14.77 16.10 -3.89
CA TRP A 128 14.58 15.09 -2.85
C TRP A 128 15.05 15.58 -1.49
N SER A 129 16.28 16.13 -1.44
CA SER A 129 16.86 16.65 -0.21
C SER A 129 16.07 17.83 0.35
N ALA A 130 15.56 18.70 -0.52
CA ALA A 130 14.83 19.90 -0.13
C ALA A 130 13.38 19.65 0.32
N HIS A 131 12.72 18.59 -0.20
CA HIS A 131 11.28 18.41 -0.03
C HIS A 131 10.83 17.05 0.52
N VAL A 132 11.73 16.07 0.62
CA VAL A 132 11.40 14.73 1.12
C VAL A 132 12.17 14.41 2.40
N THR A 133 13.48 14.70 2.44
CA THR A 133 14.32 14.41 3.62
C THR A 133 14.63 15.63 4.48
N ALA A 134 14.17 16.82 4.07
CA ALA A 134 14.41 18.06 4.81
C ALA A 134 13.90 17.96 6.26
N GLU A 135 14.80 18.14 7.22
CA GLU A 135 14.48 18.24 8.64
C GLU A 135 14.45 19.71 9.07
N GLY A 136 13.34 20.17 9.67
CA GLY A 136 13.26 21.52 10.23
C GLY A 136 11.89 22.19 10.10
N CYS A 137 11.84 23.47 10.46
CA CYS A 137 10.65 24.32 10.37
C CYS A 137 10.57 25.12 9.05
N GLU A 138 11.36 24.73 8.04
CA GLU A 138 11.33 25.43 6.75
C GLU A 138 9.93 25.32 6.13
N PRO A 139 9.32 26.42 5.67
CA PRO A 139 7.92 26.43 5.20
C PRO A 139 7.63 25.44 4.06
N TRP A 140 8.65 25.04 3.30
CA TRP A 140 8.59 24.12 2.17
C TRP A 140 8.97 22.66 2.50
N ALA A 141 9.39 22.36 3.73
CA ALA A 141 9.82 21.01 4.11
C ALA A 141 8.68 19.99 3.97
N ASP A 142 7.43 20.41 4.23
CA ASP A 142 6.24 19.57 4.06
C ASP A 142 5.61 19.67 2.66
N ALA A 143 6.25 20.29 1.68
CA ALA A 143 5.59 20.60 0.42
C ALA A 143 5.09 19.35 -0.33
N ILE A 144 5.90 18.29 -0.38
CA ILE A 144 5.48 17.01 -1.00
C ILE A 144 4.37 16.34 -0.17
N LEU A 145 4.47 16.36 1.16
CA LEU A 145 3.42 15.85 2.04
C LEU A 145 2.08 16.54 1.78
N ARG A 146 2.11 17.87 1.58
CA ARG A 146 0.93 18.69 1.28
C ARG A 146 0.36 18.37 -0.10
N LEU A 147 1.21 18.22 -1.12
CA LEU A 147 0.77 17.83 -2.46
C LEU A 147 0.13 16.42 -2.47
N LEU A 148 0.71 15.45 -1.75
CA LEU A 148 0.13 14.11 -1.59
C LEU A 148 -1.22 14.15 -0.86
N SER A 149 -1.38 15.06 0.10
CA SER A 149 -2.63 15.22 0.87
C SER A 149 -3.66 16.12 0.17
N SER A 150 -3.42 16.51 -1.10
CA SER A 150 -4.35 17.33 -1.86
C SER A 150 -5.67 16.59 -2.10
N ALA A 151 -6.80 17.29 -1.98
CA ALA A 151 -8.11 16.78 -2.38
C ALA A 151 -8.24 16.63 -3.90
N ASP A 152 -7.36 17.27 -4.67
CA ASP A 152 -7.26 17.08 -6.10
C ASP A 152 -6.40 15.86 -6.43
N GLU A 153 -7.05 14.76 -6.86
CA GLU A 153 -6.41 13.48 -7.18
C GLU A 153 -5.26 13.62 -8.18
N ARG A 154 -5.38 14.51 -9.17
CA ARG A 154 -4.30 14.73 -10.15
C ARG A 154 -3.06 15.37 -9.54
N THR A 155 -3.24 16.22 -8.53
CA THR A 155 -2.14 16.84 -7.78
C THR A 155 -1.43 15.79 -6.91
N SER A 156 -2.18 14.97 -6.18
CA SER A 156 -1.59 13.92 -5.35
C SER A 156 -0.91 12.85 -6.20
N LEU A 157 -1.51 12.48 -7.34
CA LEU A 157 -0.91 11.58 -8.33
C LEU A 157 0.40 12.13 -8.89
N ALA A 158 0.47 13.41 -9.26
CA ALA A 158 1.72 14.03 -9.70
C ALA A 158 2.81 13.93 -8.61
N ALA A 159 2.47 14.15 -7.34
CA ALA A 159 3.42 13.97 -6.24
C ALA A 159 3.87 12.51 -6.06
N GLN A 160 3.00 11.52 -6.29
CA GLN A 160 3.37 10.12 -6.29
C GLN A 160 4.34 9.77 -7.44
N VAL A 161 4.07 10.27 -8.65
CA VAL A 161 4.97 10.12 -9.80
C VAL A 161 6.30 10.82 -9.54
N PHE A 162 6.29 11.98 -8.86
CA PHE A 162 7.52 12.65 -8.42
C PHE A 162 8.38 11.71 -7.55
N LEU A 163 7.78 11.09 -6.54
CA LEU A 163 8.47 10.14 -5.67
C LEU A 163 9.01 8.95 -6.46
N LEU A 164 8.17 8.33 -7.29
CA LEU A 164 8.57 7.21 -8.14
C LEU A 164 9.75 7.58 -9.04
N ASN A 165 9.76 8.76 -9.65
CA ASN A 165 10.88 9.17 -10.49
C ASN A 165 12.13 9.52 -9.67
N CYS A 166 11.99 9.89 -8.39
CA CYS A 166 13.11 10.22 -7.51
C CYS A 166 13.91 9.02 -7.00
N VAL A 167 13.28 7.87 -6.83
CA VAL A 167 13.90 6.66 -6.26
C VAL A 167 13.94 5.50 -7.27
N PRO A 168 14.78 5.53 -8.32
CA PRO A 168 15.00 4.38 -9.21
C PRO A 168 15.32 3.07 -8.47
N ARG A 169 15.15 1.93 -9.15
CA ARG A 169 15.58 0.62 -8.63
C ARG A 169 17.07 0.66 -8.25
N GLY A 170 17.39 0.24 -7.02
CA GLY A 170 18.76 0.24 -6.49
C GLY A 170 19.33 1.61 -6.08
N ASP A 171 18.52 2.67 -6.08
CA ASP A 171 18.98 4.00 -5.63
C ASP A 171 19.09 4.05 -4.10
N ALA A 172 20.17 4.66 -3.60
CA ALA A 172 20.41 4.83 -2.17
C ALA A 172 19.30 5.62 -1.45
N LYS A 173 18.57 6.49 -2.16
CA LYS A 173 17.42 7.24 -1.61
C LYS A 173 16.29 6.35 -1.11
N LEU A 174 16.22 5.07 -1.52
CA LEU A 174 15.25 4.12 -0.95
C LEU A 174 15.45 3.92 0.55
N HIS A 175 16.70 4.01 1.04
CA HIS A 175 16.98 3.96 2.48
C HIS A 175 16.40 5.16 3.23
N ASP A 176 16.29 6.33 2.59
CA ASP A 176 15.72 7.51 3.23
C ASP A 176 14.25 7.27 3.59
N LEU A 177 13.46 6.63 2.70
CA LEU A 177 12.05 6.30 2.95
C LEU A 177 11.84 5.44 4.21
N VAL A 178 12.87 4.74 4.67
CA VAL A 178 12.84 3.90 5.87
C VAL A 178 13.42 4.64 7.08
N HIS A 179 14.63 5.17 6.93
CA HIS A 179 15.42 5.64 8.06
C HIS A 179 15.25 7.14 8.34
N SER A 180 14.88 7.95 7.34
CA SER A 180 14.57 9.37 7.54
C SER A 180 13.13 9.55 8.02
N LYS A 181 12.93 10.22 9.15
CA LYS A 181 11.58 10.46 9.71
C LYS A 181 10.70 11.29 8.76
N PRO A 182 11.17 12.40 8.15
CA PRO A 182 10.41 13.12 7.13
C PRO A 182 10.00 12.25 5.92
N ALA A 183 10.95 11.51 5.34
CA ALA A 183 10.69 10.71 4.15
C ALA A 183 9.75 9.52 4.43
N ARG A 184 9.89 8.89 5.60
CA ARG A 184 8.97 7.85 6.06
C ARG A 184 7.55 8.36 6.23
N ARG A 185 7.36 9.58 6.77
CA ARG A 185 6.04 10.21 6.87
C ARG A 185 5.41 10.45 5.49
N VAL A 186 6.23 10.85 4.51
CA VAL A 186 5.79 10.96 3.11
C VAL A 186 5.32 9.60 2.58
N PHE A 187 6.08 8.53 2.83
CA PHE A 187 5.71 7.18 2.42
C PHE A 187 4.47 6.65 3.15
N GLU A 188 4.30 6.96 4.42
CA GLU A 188 3.08 6.66 5.17
C GLU A 188 1.85 7.24 4.47
N VAL A 189 1.90 8.49 4.01
CA VAL A 189 0.78 9.10 3.26
C VAL A 189 0.52 8.34 1.95
N VAL A 190 1.56 7.93 1.22
CA VAL A 190 1.42 7.09 0.01
C VAL A 190 0.70 5.77 0.34
N LEU A 191 1.04 5.12 1.45
CA LEU A 191 0.36 3.90 1.90
C LEU A 191 -1.11 4.13 2.27
N HIS A 192 -1.45 5.29 2.83
CA HIS A 192 -2.86 5.65 3.09
C HIS A 192 -3.63 5.91 1.78
N LEU A 193 -3.00 6.54 0.79
CA LEU A 193 -3.59 6.73 -0.54
C LEU A 193 -3.82 5.40 -1.24
N TYR A 194 -2.90 4.44 -1.08
CA TYR A 194 -3.08 3.08 -1.60
C TYR A 194 -4.32 2.39 -1.02
N GLU A 195 -4.53 2.45 0.29
CA GLU A 195 -5.74 1.89 0.93
C GLU A 195 -7.02 2.50 0.37
N ALA A 196 -7.04 3.81 0.12
CA ALA A 196 -8.17 4.47 -0.53
C ALA A 196 -8.37 3.99 -1.98
N SER A 197 -7.29 3.73 -2.71
CA SER A 197 -7.32 3.28 -4.11
C SER A 197 -7.81 1.84 -4.32
N LEU A 198 -7.80 0.99 -3.28
CA LEU A 198 -8.24 -0.41 -3.39
C LEU A 198 -9.71 -0.57 -3.80
N TYR A 199 -10.51 0.49 -3.67
CA TYR A 199 -11.92 0.51 -4.05
C TYR A 199 -12.14 0.98 -5.49
N GLU A 200 -11.08 1.33 -6.21
CA GLU A 200 -11.12 1.88 -7.58
C GLU A 200 -10.36 0.96 -8.55
N GLU A 201 -11.09 0.32 -9.47
CA GLU A 201 -10.55 -0.72 -10.37
C GLU A 201 -9.42 -0.23 -11.31
N THR A 202 -9.31 1.08 -11.56
CA THR A 202 -8.36 1.66 -12.53
C THR A 202 -7.43 2.71 -11.91
N SER A 203 -7.18 2.66 -10.61
CA SER A 203 -6.40 3.71 -9.94
C SER A 203 -4.91 3.66 -10.29
N GLU A 204 -4.36 4.76 -10.81
CA GLU A 204 -2.91 4.87 -11.04
C GLU A 204 -2.12 4.88 -9.73
N THR A 205 -2.73 5.38 -8.64
CA THR A 205 -2.19 5.33 -7.26
C THR A 205 -1.84 3.91 -6.83
N PHE A 206 -2.69 2.94 -7.17
CA PHE A 206 -2.43 1.53 -6.91
C PHE A 206 -1.13 1.08 -7.58
N SER A 207 -1.01 1.37 -8.88
CA SER A 207 0.14 0.92 -9.69
C SER A 207 1.44 1.57 -9.25
N ILE A 208 1.41 2.87 -8.92
CA ILE A 208 2.59 3.61 -8.46
C ILE A 208 3.03 3.13 -7.08
N THR A 209 2.10 2.88 -6.16
CA THR A 209 2.47 2.40 -4.81
C THR A 209 3.06 1.00 -4.88
N VAL A 210 2.46 0.09 -5.65
CA VAL A 210 3.02 -1.26 -5.88
C VAL A 210 4.43 -1.15 -6.48
N ALA A 211 4.65 -0.26 -7.46
CA ALA A 211 5.98 -0.06 -8.03
C ALA A 211 7.01 0.51 -7.03
N LEU A 212 6.60 1.34 -6.07
CA LEU A 212 7.49 1.83 -5.00
C LEU A 212 7.81 0.71 -3.99
N VAL A 213 6.82 -0.10 -3.61
CA VAL A 213 7.00 -1.24 -2.71
C VAL A 213 7.87 -2.32 -3.35
N ASP A 214 7.71 -2.58 -4.65
CA ASP A 214 8.58 -3.45 -5.45
C ASP A 214 10.05 -2.99 -5.40
N ARG A 215 10.30 -1.68 -5.44
CA ARG A 215 11.67 -1.15 -5.30
C ARG A 215 12.25 -1.34 -3.91
N LEU A 216 11.44 -1.18 -2.87
CA LEU A 216 11.84 -1.48 -1.49
C LEU A 216 12.11 -2.98 -1.31
N PHE A 217 11.29 -3.84 -1.93
CA PHE A 217 11.50 -5.28 -1.95
C PHE A 217 12.82 -5.64 -2.65
N GLY A 218 13.06 -5.09 -3.84
CA GLY A 218 14.32 -5.25 -4.57
C GLY A 218 15.57 -4.75 -3.80
N ALA A 219 15.39 -3.83 -2.84
CA ALA A 219 16.45 -3.34 -1.96
C ALA A 219 16.57 -4.10 -0.62
N GLY A 220 15.64 -5.02 -0.31
CA GLY A 220 15.66 -5.77 0.95
C GLY A 220 15.16 -4.98 2.17
N LEU A 221 14.41 -3.90 1.95
CA LEU A 221 14.07 -2.90 2.96
C LEU A 221 12.68 -3.05 3.58
N VAL A 222 11.90 -4.04 3.15
CA VAL A 222 10.51 -4.19 3.62
C VAL A 222 10.43 -4.48 5.12
N GLY A 223 11.33 -5.31 5.64
CA GLY A 223 11.40 -5.62 7.07
C GLY A 223 11.67 -4.38 7.93
N ASP A 224 12.70 -3.64 7.56
CA ASP A 224 13.10 -2.40 8.24
C ASP A 224 11.99 -1.35 8.20
N LEU A 225 11.27 -1.24 7.08
CA LEU A 225 10.13 -0.33 6.98
C LEU A 225 8.97 -0.76 7.87
N LEU A 226 8.66 -2.06 7.94
CA LEU A 226 7.63 -2.55 8.85
C LEU A 226 7.94 -2.20 10.32
N ASP A 227 9.20 -2.36 10.74
CA ASP A 227 9.64 -1.96 12.08
C ASP A 227 9.60 -0.45 12.30
N ALA A 228 9.93 0.32 11.26
CA ALA A 228 9.92 1.76 11.31
C ALA A 228 8.50 2.35 11.39
N LEU A 229 7.48 1.64 10.90
CA LEU A 229 6.08 2.07 10.85
C LEU A 229 5.26 1.70 12.10
N GLY A 230 5.71 0.75 12.93
CA GLY A 230 4.94 0.28 14.06
C GLY A 230 5.59 -0.84 14.85
N THR A 231 4.85 -1.44 15.77
CA THR A 231 5.34 -2.52 16.65
C THR A 231 4.85 -3.89 16.19
N ASP A 232 5.46 -4.97 16.69
CA ASP A 232 5.09 -6.36 16.33
C ASP A 232 3.74 -6.83 16.86
N HIS A 233 3.25 -6.21 17.94
CA HIS A 233 2.11 -6.72 18.71
C HIS A 233 0.80 -6.03 18.35
N ASP A 234 0.87 -4.92 17.61
CA ASP A 234 -0.29 -4.16 17.15
C ASP A 234 -0.01 -3.59 15.75
N ILE A 235 -0.58 -4.23 14.73
CA ILE A 235 -0.38 -3.83 13.33
C ILE A 235 -1.03 -2.46 13.11
N HIS A 236 -0.18 -1.47 12.83
CA HIS A 236 -0.58 -0.13 12.45
C HIS A 236 -1.22 -0.14 11.03
N PRO A 237 -2.19 0.74 10.73
CA PRO A 237 -2.80 0.82 9.39
C PRO A 237 -1.78 0.94 8.24
N ALA A 238 -0.71 1.72 8.43
CA ALA A 238 0.36 1.82 7.43
C ALA A 238 1.13 0.50 7.24
N GLN A 239 1.37 -0.27 8.30
CA GLN A 239 1.97 -1.61 8.17
C GLN A 239 1.04 -2.55 7.40
N LEU A 240 -0.28 -2.50 7.66
CA LEU A 240 -1.25 -3.31 6.94
C LEU A 240 -1.30 -2.95 5.45
N ALA A 241 -1.31 -1.66 5.12
CA ALA A 241 -1.27 -1.15 3.76
C ALA A 241 0.00 -1.60 3.02
N LEU A 242 1.15 -1.52 3.68
CA LEU A 242 2.42 -2.01 3.14
C LEU A 242 2.37 -3.51 2.86
N LEU A 243 1.85 -4.32 3.79
CA LEU A 243 1.71 -5.77 3.59
C LEU A 243 0.78 -6.08 2.42
N ARG A 244 -0.31 -5.33 2.24
CA ARG A 244 -1.24 -5.50 1.11
C ARG A 244 -0.59 -5.15 -0.23
N ALA A 245 0.11 -4.02 -0.31
CA ALA A 245 0.88 -3.69 -1.51
C ALA A 245 1.98 -4.72 -1.79
N LEU A 246 2.59 -5.29 -0.75
CA LEU A 246 3.58 -6.35 -0.87
C LEU A 246 2.98 -7.65 -1.41
N ILE A 247 1.74 -8.02 -1.06
CA ILE A 247 1.06 -9.20 -1.64
C ILE A 247 1.02 -9.09 -3.17
N GLU A 248 0.66 -7.91 -3.69
CA GLU A 248 0.64 -7.64 -5.14
C GLU A 248 2.03 -7.78 -5.76
N CYS A 249 3.07 -7.24 -5.09
CA CYS A 249 4.45 -7.39 -5.54
C CYS A 249 4.86 -8.87 -5.59
N LEU A 250 4.64 -9.61 -4.49
CA LEU A 250 5.00 -11.03 -4.39
C LEU A 250 4.28 -11.87 -5.44
N HIS A 251 3.01 -11.57 -5.72
CA HIS A 251 2.25 -12.20 -6.79
C HIS A 251 2.93 -11.99 -8.15
N GLN A 252 3.36 -10.76 -8.47
CA GLN A 252 4.10 -10.46 -9.70
C GLN A 252 5.44 -11.19 -9.78
N HIS A 253 6.20 -11.24 -8.68
CA HIS A 253 7.47 -11.99 -8.65
C HIS A 253 7.28 -13.50 -8.85
N VAL A 254 6.21 -14.09 -8.31
CA VAL A 254 5.86 -15.51 -8.52
C VAL A 254 5.59 -15.80 -10.00
N GLN A 255 5.03 -14.84 -10.74
CA GLN A 255 4.80 -14.97 -12.18
C GLN A 255 6.05 -14.66 -13.03
N THR A 256 7.01 -13.92 -12.48
CA THR A 256 8.24 -13.50 -13.17
C THR A 256 9.18 -14.69 -13.35
N PRO A 257 9.74 -14.94 -14.55
CA PRO A 257 10.73 -15.99 -14.76
C PRO A 257 11.90 -15.87 -13.78
N ALA A 258 12.36 -16.97 -13.17
CA ALA A 258 13.37 -16.90 -12.12
C ALA A 258 14.74 -16.38 -12.58
N GLU A 259 15.06 -16.47 -13.87
CA GLU A 259 16.27 -15.86 -14.43
C GLU A 259 16.25 -14.32 -14.42
N GLN A 260 15.08 -13.71 -14.14
CA GLN A 260 14.87 -12.26 -14.12
C GLN A 260 14.60 -11.73 -12.71
N ASP A 261 14.62 -12.59 -11.69
CA ASP A 261 14.26 -12.26 -10.32
C ASP A 261 15.48 -12.40 -9.39
N ASP A 262 16.25 -11.32 -9.30
CA ASP A 262 17.42 -11.21 -8.43
C ASP A 262 17.07 -10.55 -7.08
N ALA A 263 15.79 -10.57 -6.67
CA ALA A 263 15.35 -9.88 -5.47
C ALA A 263 15.87 -10.55 -4.18
N PRO A 264 16.18 -9.76 -3.12
CA PRO A 264 16.70 -10.26 -1.85
C PRO A 264 15.60 -10.90 -0.99
N TRP A 265 15.13 -12.08 -1.41
CA TRP A 265 14.00 -12.80 -0.83
C TRP A 265 14.16 -13.10 0.66
N ILE A 266 15.35 -13.51 1.13
CA ILE A 266 15.57 -13.83 2.54
C ILE A 266 15.49 -12.57 3.40
N ALA A 267 16.09 -11.47 2.94
CA ALA A 267 16.08 -10.20 3.67
C ALA A 267 14.65 -9.68 3.87
N ASN A 268 13.78 -9.84 2.87
CA ASN A 268 12.39 -9.41 2.98
C ASN A 268 11.50 -10.41 3.74
N VAL A 269 11.66 -11.73 3.54
CA VAL A 269 10.72 -12.73 4.08
C VAL A 269 11.02 -13.08 5.55
N ARG A 270 12.28 -13.11 5.97
CA ARG A 270 12.64 -13.46 7.35
C ARG A 270 11.93 -12.56 8.40
N PRO A 271 11.94 -11.22 8.27
CA PRO A 271 11.19 -10.35 9.18
C PRO A 271 9.68 -10.62 9.18
N LEU A 272 9.09 -11.03 8.05
CA LEU A 272 7.67 -11.39 7.98
C LEU A 272 7.37 -12.67 8.78
N ILE A 273 8.26 -13.67 8.73
CA ILE A 273 8.14 -14.90 9.53
C ILE A 273 8.18 -14.57 11.03
N GLU A 274 9.18 -13.78 11.44
CA GLU A 274 9.35 -13.38 12.84
C GLU A 274 8.12 -12.62 13.35
N ARG A 275 7.60 -11.69 12.56
CA ARG A 275 6.39 -10.93 12.91
C ARG A 275 5.14 -11.80 12.92
N ALA A 276 4.99 -12.74 11.98
CA ALA A 276 3.86 -13.67 11.97
C ALA A 276 3.85 -14.56 13.23
N VAL A 277 5.02 -15.02 13.68
CA VAL A 277 5.17 -15.77 14.94
C VAL A 277 4.79 -14.90 16.14
N ALA A 278 5.34 -13.70 16.25
CA ALA A 278 5.07 -12.78 17.36
C ALA A 278 3.58 -12.39 17.44
N LEU A 279 2.98 -12.04 16.30
CA LEU A 279 1.58 -11.64 16.22
C LEU A 279 0.63 -12.82 16.48
N SER A 280 1.01 -14.04 16.09
CA SER A 280 0.22 -15.25 16.39
C SER A 280 0.20 -15.53 17.89
N GLN A 281 1.33 -15.34 18.58
CA GLN A 281 1.43 -15.47 20.04
C GLN A 281 0.62 -14.39 20.76
N TYR A 282 0.65 -13.15 20.25
CA TYR A 282 -0.19 -12.08 20.76
C TYR A 282 -1.69 -12.39 20.57
N ALA A 283 -2.12 -12.73 19.36
CA ALA A 283 -3.52 -13.05 19.05
C ALA A 283 -4.04 -14.24 19.88
N SER A 284 -3.20 -15.25 20.09
CA SER A 284 -3.52 -16.41 20.94
C SER A 284 -3.82 -15.99 22.38
N ARG A 285 -2.98 -15.13 22.98
CA ARG A 285 -3.19 -14.59 24.33
C ARG A 285 -4.41 -13.68 24.39
N ALA A 286 -4.59 -12.81 23.39
CA ALA A 286 -5.73 -11.91 23.31
C ALA A 286 -7.06 -12.68 23.20
N MET A 287 -7.13 -13.75 22.40
CA MET A 287 -8.30 -14.63 22.34
C MET A 287 -8.63 -15.25 23.69
N GLN A 288 -7.63 -15.71 24.44
CA GLN A 288 -7.84 -16.26 25.79
C GLN A 288 -8.41 -15.21 26.74
N GLN A 289 -7.82 -14.01 26.77
CA GLN A 289 -8.27 -12.90 27.62
C GLN A 289 -9.70 -12.45 27.29
N VAL A 290 -10.03 -12.30 26.01
CA VAL A 290 -11.39 -11.95 25.59
C VAL A 290 -12.38 -13.04 26.01
N ALA A 291 -12.01 -14.31 25.91
CA ALA A 291 -12.87 -15.44 26.29
C ALA A 291 -13.06 -15.58 27.81
N SER A 292 -12.03 -15.29 28.63
CA SER A 292 -12.07 -15.47 30.08
C SER A 292 -12.51 -14.22 30.86
N GLU A 293 -12.11 -13.04 30.40
CA GLU A 293 -12.21 -11.77 31.14
C GLU A 293 -13.15 -10.75 30.46
N GLY A 294 -13.67 -11.05 29.27
CA GLY A 294 -14.51 -10.10 28.52
C GLY A 294 -13.77 -8.83 28.09
N ALA A 295 -12.45 -8.93 27.90
CA ALA A 295 -11.59 -7.83 27.48
C ALA A 295 -12.00 -7.24 26.11
N GLU A 296 -11.55 -6.01 25.81
CA GLU A 296 -11.81 -5.37 24.53
C GLU A 296 -11.19 -6.13 23.35
N SER A 297 -11.95 -6.28 22.27
CA SER A 297 -11.55 -7.06 21.09
C SER A 297 -10.78 -6.25 20.04
N GLN A 298 -10.60 -4.93 20.22
CA GLN A 298 -10.01 -4.06 19.19
C GLN A 298 -8.58 -4.47 18.79
N GLY A 299 -7.74 -4.76 19.78
CA GLY A 299 -6.37 -5.26 19.53
C GLY A 299 -6.36 -6.62 18.83
N LEU A 300 -7.34 -7.48 19.13
CA LEU A 300 -7.50 -8.78 18.47
C LEU A 300 -7.91 -8.63 17.00
N VAL A 301 -8.80 -7.68 16.68
CA VAL A 301 -9.20 -7.41 15.29
C VAL A 301 -8.02 -6.93 14.45
N ARG A 302 -7.19 -6.01 14.97
CA ARG A 302 -5.99 -5.54 14.25
C ARG A 302 -4.96 -6.65 14.07
N ALA A 303 -4.71 -7.45 15.11
CA ALA A 303 -3.82 -8.60 15.00
C ALA A 303 -4.34 -9.64 13.99
N TYR A 304 -5.65 -9.88 13.96
CA TYR A 304 -6.27 -10.75 12.95
C TYR A 304 -6.02 -10.25 11.52
N MET A 305 -6.26 -8.97 11.25
CA MET A 305 -6.03 -8.38 9.91
C MET A 305 -4.56 -8.46 9.50
N GLY A 306 -3.65 -8.19 10.45
CA GLY A 306 -2.21 -8.33 10.22
C GLY A 306 -1.79 -9.77 9.94
N LEU A 307 -2.32 -10.74 10.68
CA LEU A 307 -2.04 -12.17 10.45
C LEU A 307 -2.53 -12.64 9.08
N LEU A 308 -3.70 -12.18 8.63
CA LEU A 308 -4.17 -12.50 7.28
C LEU A 308 -3.19 -12.02 6.21
N ALA A 309 -2.78 -10.75 6.29
CA ALA A 309 -1.85 -10.18 5.31
C ALA A 309 -0.47 -10.85 5.37
N LEU A 310 0.06 -11.11 6.57
CA LEU A 310 1.34 -11.81 6.75
C LEU A 310 1.28 -13.23 6.20
N PHE A 311 0.24 -14.01 6.51
CA PHE A 311 0.11 -15.37 5.98
C PHE A 311 -0.03 -15.40 4.46
N GLU A 312 -0.69 -14.41 3.86
CA GLU A 312 -0.79 -14.29 2.41
C GLU A 312 0.57 -13.95 1.77
N CYS A 313 1.33 -13.00 2.32
CA CYS A 313 2.71 -12.74 1.89
C CYS A 313 3.57 -14.01 1.97
N LEU A 314 3.53 -14.70 3.12
CA LEU A 314 4.31 -15.92 3.34
C LEU A 314 3.86 -17.08 2.45
N HIS A 315 2.58 -17.14 2.09
CA HIS A 315 2.06 -18.10 1.13
C HIS A 315 2.63 -17.87 -0.27
N TRP A 316 2.61 -16.62 -0.77
CA TRP A 316 3.22 -16.29 -2.07
C TRP A 316 4.73 -16.53 -2.08
N ALA A 317 5.44 -16.16 -1.01
CA ALA A 317 6.86 -16.47 -0.85
C ALA A 317 7.12 -17.99 -0.86
N GLY A 318 6.27 -18.76 -0.17
CA GLY A 318 6.31 -20.22 -0.20
C GLY A 318 6.08 -20.79 -1.60
N LEU A 319 5.10 -20.28 -2.33
CA LEU A 319 4.83 -20.71 -3.72
C LEU A 319 6.02 -20.45 -4.64
N ARG A 320 6.65 -19.27 -4.55
CA ARG A 320 7.87 -18.97 -5.30
C ARG A 320 8.99 -19.93 -4.95
N ALA A 321 9.26 -20.11 -3.66
CA ALA A 321 10.29 -21.02 -3.19
C ALA A 321 10.06 -22.46 -3.68
N HIS A 322 8.80 -22.90 -3.73
CA HIS A 322 8.39 -24.17 -4.29
C HIS A 322 8.66 -24.30 -5.80
N GLN A 323 8.33 -23.28 -6.59
CA GLN A 323 8.59 -23.27 -8.03
C GLN A 323 10.08 -23.44 -8.33
N ASP A 324 10.93 -22.68 -7.62
CA ASP A 324 12.37 -22.72 -7.85
C ASP A 324 13.00 -24.03 -7.37
N ALA A 325 12.59 -24.53 -6.20
CA ALA A 325 13.04 -25.83 -5.71
C ALA A 325 12.59 -27.00 -6.62
N THR A 326 11.39 -26.91 -7.20
CA THR A 326 10.90 -27.90 -8.18
C THR A 326 11.71 -27.88 -9.48
N ALA A 327 12.12 -26.69 -9.90
CA ALA A 327 13.02 -26.51 -11.03
C ALA A 327 14.50 -26.84 -10.70
N LEU A 328 14.79 -27.33 -9.48
CA LEU A 328 16.14 -27.61 -8.97
C LEU A 328 17.08 -26.39 -9.06
N ARG A 329 16.53 -25.19 -8.94
CA ARG A 329 17.27 -23.93 -8.95
C ARG A 329 17.81 -23.62 -7.55
N THR A 330 18.99 -23.02 -7.49
CA THR A 330 19.65 -22.59 -6.26
C THR A 330 19.53 -21.07 -6.09
N THR A 331 18.30 -20.56 -6.11
CA THR A 331 17.99 -19.13 -5.93
C THR A 331 17.85 -18.79 -4.45
N GLU A 332 17.94 -17.48 -4.14
CA GLU A 332 17.62 -16.98 -2.79
C GLU A 332 16.16 -17.29 -2.40
N ALA A 333 15.24 -17.24 -3.37
CA ALA A 333 13.84 -17.60 -3.16
C ALA A 333 13.66 -19.06 -2.75
N ALA A 334 14.38 -20.02 -3.37
CA ALA A 334 14.35 -21.42 -2.96
C ALA A 334 14.84 -21.62 -1.51
N ALA A 335 15.81 -20.81 -1.07
CA ALA A 335 16.35 -20.83 0.29
C ALA A 335 15.40 -20.26 1.35
N VAL A 336 14.26 -19.66 0.96
CA VAL A 336 13.19 -19.25 1.88
C VAL A 336 12.43 -20.46 2.44
N LEU A 337 12.32 -21.55 1.67
CA LEU A 337 11.47 -22.70 2.04
C LEU A 337 11.86 -23.35 3.39
N PRO A 338 13.15 -23.59 3.71
CA PRO A 338 13.55 -24.07 5.03
C PRO A 338 13.22 -23.10 6.17
N LEU A 339 13.24 -21.78 5.91
CA LEU A 339 12.91 -20.77 6.92
C LEU A 339 11.41 -20.81 7.28
N LEU A 340 10.55 -20.93 6.26
CA LEU A 340 9.10 -21.06 6.46
C LEU A 340 8.72 -22.36 7.20
N ARG A 341 9.51 -23.43 7.01
CA ARG A 341 9.31 -24.73 7.67
C ARG A 341 9.94 -24.81 9.06
N ALA A 342 10.47 -23.70 9.60
CA ALA A 342 11.03 -23.69 10.93
C ALA A 342 9.98 -24.08 12.00
N PRO A 343 10.36 -24.87 13.03
CA PRO A 343 9.44 -25.31 14.08
C PRO A 343 8.66 -24.17 14.75
N ALA A 344 9.28 -23.00 14.92
CA ALA A 344 8.63 -21.84 15.51
C ALA A 344 7.42 -21.36 14.69
N MET A 345 7.55 -21.33 13.35
CA MET A 345 6.48 -20.93 12.45
C MET A 345 5.35 -21.95 12.42
N LEU A 346 5.69 -23.23 12.31
CA LEU A 346 4.71 -24.33 12.34
C LEU A 346 3.96 -24.36 13.67
N GLY A 347 4.68 -24.21 14.79
CA GLY A 347 4.12 -24.13 16.12
C GLY A 347 3.16 -22.94 16.29
N ALA A 348 3.54 -21.76 15.79
CA ALA A 348 2.69 -20.58 15.80
C ALA A 348 1.39 -20.79 15.02
N CYS A 349 1.44 -21.36 13.81
CA CYS A 349 0.24 -21.65 13.02
C CYS A 349 -0.69 -22.66 13.73
N ILE A 350 -0.15 -23.74 14.29
CA ILE A 350 -0.95 -24.78 14.95
C ILE A 350 -1.58 -24.26 16.24
N GLU A 351 -0.81 -23.53 17.05
CA GLU A 351 -1.34 -22.91 18.27
C GLU A 351 -2.44 -21.91 17.93
N LEU A 352 -2.24 -21.08 16.90
CA LEU A 352 -3.27 -20.15 16.45
C LEU A 352 -4.55 -20.86 15.99
N LEU A 353 -4.44 -21.97 15.26
CA LEU A 353 -5.60 -22.78 14.84
C LEU A 353 -6.35 -23.36 16.05
N ARG A 354 -5.62 -23.89 17.03
CA ARG A 354 -6.17 -24.42 18.28
C ARG A 354 -6.91 -23.34 19.07
N GLN A 355 -6.27 -22.18 19.27
CA GLN A 355 -6.87 -21.07 20.00
C GLN A 355 -8.08 -20.51 19.25
N ALA A 356 -7.99 -20.34 17.93
CA ALA A 356 -9.13 -19.88 17.12
C ALA A 356 -10.30 -20.87 17.15
N ARG A 357 -10.03 -22.19 17.26
CA ARG A 357 -11.07 -23.20 17.48
C ARG A 357 -11.68 -23.11 18.88
N SER A 358 -10.89 -22.90 19.92
CA SER A 358 -11.43 -22.72 21.28
C SER A 358 -12.25 -21.43 21.39
N PHE A 359 -11.78 -20.36 20.76
CA PHE A 359 -12.38 -19.02 20.79
C PHE A 359 -13.71 -18.97 20.03
N TYR A 360 -13.75 -19.58 18.84
CA TYR A 360 -14.95 -19.71 18.01
C TYR A 360 -15.10 -21.18 17.57
N PRO A 361 -15.74 -22.01 18.41
CA PRO A 361 -15.88 -23.44 18.16
C PRO A 361 -16.78 -23.72 16.95
N PRO A 362 -16.47 -24.77 16.16
CA PRO A 362 -17.28 -25.14 15.01
C PRO A 362 -18.69 -25.52 15.46
N LYS A 363 -19.71 -24.97 14.78
CA LYS A 363 -21.11 -25.31 15.00
C LYS A 363 -21.42 -26.61 14.25
N ALA A 364 -22.08 -27.56 14.91
CA ALA A 364 -22.49 -28.80 14.25
C ALA A 364 -23.62 -28.51 13.23
N PRO A 365 -23.57 -29.05 12.00
CA PRO A 365 -24.62 -28.89 10.97
C PRO A 365 -26.04 -29.21 11.43
N PHE A 366 -26.16 -30.07 12.43
CA PHE A 366 -27.41 -30.66 12.88
C PHE A 366 -27.76 -30.27 14.31
N ALA A 367 -27.15 -29.19 14.83
CA ALA A 367 -27.55 -28.67 16.14
C ALA A 367 -29.05 -28.31 16.10
N PRO A 368 -29.89 -28.86 17.01
CA PRO A 368 -31.31 -28.56 17.01
C PRO A 368 -31.49 -27.07 17.31
N SER A 369 -32.00 -26.31 16.34
CA SER A 369 -32.46 -24.95 16.59
C SER A 369 -33.56 -25.00 17.64
N GLY A 370 -33.37 -24.30 18.76
CA GLY A 370 -34.31 -24.23 19.88
C GLY A 370 -35.60 -23.47 19.57
N ALA A 371 -35.88 -23.17 18.30
CA ALA A 371 -37.12 -22.55 17.86
C ALA A 371 -38.19 -23.63 17.69
N SER A 372 -39.31 -23.50 18.42
CA SER A 372 -40.53 -24.25 18.16
C SER A 372 -41.07 -23.86 16.77
N VAL A 373 -41.14 -24.80 15.83
CA VAL A 373 -41.72 -24.58 14.50
C VAL A 373 -42.92 -25.52 14.31
N PRO A 374 -44.04 -25.05 13.72
CA PRO A 374 -45.23 -25.87 13.45
C PRO A 374 -44.97 -27.03 12.48
N ASP A 375 -45.76 -28.10 12.64
CA ASP A 375 -45.65 -29.36 11.89
C ASP A 375 -45.67 -29.18 10.35
N GLY A 376 -44.64 -29.70 9.67
CA GLY A 376 -44.68 -29.95 8.22
C GLY A 376 -43.45 -29.54 7.40
N HIS A 377 -42.48 -28.80 7.96
CA HIS A 377 -41.28 -28.39 7.23
C HIS A 377 -40.02 -29.07 7.78
N ALA A 378 -39.27 -29.76 6.90
CA ALA A 378 -37.96 -30.29 7.22
C ALA A 378 -37.02 -29.14 7.62
N LYS A 379 -36.31 -29.30 8.75
CA LYS A 379 -35.33 -28.35 9.27
C LYS A 379 -34.16 -28.21 8.29
N SER A 380 -34.23 -27.24 7.39
CA SER A 380 -33.04 -26.74 6.72
C SER A 380 -32.39 -25.71 7.65
N ALA A 381 -31.36 -26.13 8.39
CA ALA A 381 -30.62 -25.28 9.33
C ALA A 381 -29.66 -24.29 8.61
N LEU A 382 -30.08 -23.75 7.46
CA LEU A 382 -29.29 -22.83 6.64
C LEU A 382 -29.29 -21.38 7.16
N HIS A 383 -30.04 -21.11 8.23
CA HIS A 383 -30.10 -19.80 8.88
C HIS A 383 -29.97 -20.00 10.40
N THR A 384 -28.75 -20.26 10.87
CA THR A 384 -28.47 -20.09 12.29
C THR A 384 -28.11 -18.64 12.53
N SER A 385 -28.77 -18.01 13.51
CA SER A 385 -28.39 -16.70 14.00
C SER A 385 -26.93 -16.72 14.44
N GLU A 386 -26.15 -15.73 14.00
CA GLU A 386 -24.82 -15.46 14.55
C GLU A 386 -24.92 -15.41 16.08
N PRO A 387 -23.93 -15.95 16.83
CA PRO A 387 -23.91 -15.72 18.27
C PRO A 387 -23.80 -14.21 18.48
N ASP A 388 -24.82 -13.61 19.10
CA ASP A 388 -24.80 -12.22 19.56
C ASP A 388 -23.95 -12.13 20.85
N ASP A 389 -22.72 -12.68 20.80
CA ASP A 389 -21.80 -12.75 21.94
C ASP A 389 -20.68 -11.69 21.88
N GLY A 390 -20.79 -10.74 20.93
CA GLY A 390 -19.89 -9.59 20.79
C GLY A 390 -18.46 -9.93 20.36
N ARG A 391 -18.13 -11.21 20.11
CA ARG A 391 -16.80 -11.62 19.69
C ARG A 391 -16.61 -11.40 18.18
N PRO A 392 -15.42 -10.95 17.73
CA PRO A 392 -15.18 -10.82 16.30
C PRO A 392 -15.15 -12.19 15.63
N GLY A 393 -15.89 -12.35 14.53
CA GLY A 393 -15.76 -13.51 13.67
C GLY A 393 -14.37 -13.55 13.03
N LEU A 394 -13.62 -14.64 13.24
CA LEU A 394 -12.28 -14.86 12.64
C LEU A 394 -12.30 -15.95 11.54
N PRO A 395 -13.28 -16.01 10.61
CA PRO A 395 -13.47 -17.16 9.74
C PRO A 395 -12.31 -17.37 8.75
N ARG A 396 -11.68 -16.29 8.29
CA ARG A 396 -10.61 -16.38 7.29
C ARG A 396 -9.26 -16.75 7.90
N LEU A 397 -9.07 -16.54 9.22
CA LEU A 397 -7.77 -16.78 9.88
C LEU A 397 -7.34 -18.23 9.73
N LYS A 398 -8.29 -19.13 10.00
CA LYS A 398 -8.08 -20.56 9.97
C LYS A 398 -7.73 -21.03 8.56
N ARG A 399 -8.41 -20.47 7.54
CA ARG A 399 -8.15 -20.76 6.13
C ARG A 399 -6.76 -20.32 5.70
N SER A 400 -6.35 -19.08 6.01
CA SER A 400 -5.02 -18.57 5.63
C SER A 400 -3.89 -19.35 6.31
N ALA A 401 -4.03 -19.67 7.61
CA ALA A 401 -3.05 -20.50 8.32
C ALA A 401 -2.96 -21.92 7.71
N LEU A 402 -4.09 -22.53 7.36
CA LEU A 402 -4.11 -23.82 6.69
C LEU A 402 -3.54 -23.79 5.28
N GLN A 403 -3.83 -22.74 4.51
CA GLN A 403 -3.30 -22.57 3.16
C GLN A 403 -1.77 -22.52 3.18
N LEU A 404 -1.20 -21.78 4.13
CA LEU A 404 0.25 -21.74 4.35
C LEU A 404 0.78 -23.12 4.76
N LEU A 405 0.21 -23.77 5.78
CA LEU A 405 0.62 -25.11 6.21
C LEU A 405 0.53 -26.14 5.06
N GLY A 406 -0.50 -26.00 4.21
CA GLY A 406 -0.69 -26.78 3.00
C GLY A 406 0.49 -26.63 2.06
N THR A 407 0.81 -25.39 1.66
CA THR A 407 1.99 -25.08 0.84
C THR A 407 3.25 -25.72 1.41
N LEU A 408 3.51 -25.54 2.72
CA LEU A 408 4.72 -26.06 3.37
C LEU A 408 4.78 -27.59 3.48
N SER A 409 3.64 -28.27 3.38
CA SER A 409 3.51 -29.73 3.52
C SER A 409 3.52 -30.47 2.19
N PHE A 410 3.66 -29.77 1.06
CA PHE A 410 3.85 -30.40 -0.25
C PHE A 410 5.36 -30.54 -0.58
N PRO A 411 5.78 -31.62 -1.26
CA PRO A 411 7.16 -31.77 -1.69
C PRO A 411 7.46 -30.84 -2.87
N ALA A 412 8.50 -30.02 -2.73
CA ALA A 412 9.05 -29.24 -3.83
C ALA A 412 9.91 -30.08 -4.78
N GLY A 413 10.10 -31.37 -4.53
CA GLY A 413 10.89 -32.26 -5.38
C GLY A 413 11.19 -33.60 -4.72
N PRO A 414 11.83 -34.55 -5.43
CA PRO A 414 12.14 -35.88 -4.90
C PRO A 414 13.03 -35.83 -3.64
N GLN A 415 13.96 -34.87 -3.60
CA GLN A 415 14.92 -34.68 -2.50
C GLN A 415 14.27 -34.01 -1.27
N ASP A 416 13.10 -33.38 -1.44
CA ASP A 416 12.40 -32.61 -0.41
C ASP A 416 11.51 -33.48 0.51
N ARG A 417 11.34 -34.76 0.18
CA ARG A 417 10.45 -35.68 0.92
C ARG A 417 10.79 -35.79 2.40
N ALA A 418 12.06 -35.75 2.76
CA ALA A 418 12.50 -35.80 4.16
C ALA A 418 12.09 -34.54 4.94
N ALA A 419 12.25 -33.37 4.34
CA ALA A 419 11.85 -32.10 4.94
C ALA A 419 10.32 -32.00 5.10
N VAL A 420 9.55 -32.40 4.08
CA VAL A 420 8.09 -32.50 4.17
C VAL A 420 7.65 -33.46 5.26
N ARG A 421 8.28 -34.63 5.34
CA ARG A 421 7.98 -35.60 6.40
C ARG A 421 8.24 -35.00 7.77
N SER A 422 9.33 -34.25 7.94
CA SER A 422 9.63 -33.52 9.18
C SER A 422 8.55 -32.49 9.52
N VAL A 423 8.03 -31.74 8.54
CA VAL A 423 6.90 -30.82 8.74
C VAL A 423 5.65 -31.58 9.19
N GLN A 424 5.29 -32.67 8.50
CA GLN A 424 4.12 -33.48 8.82
C GLN A 424 4.22 -34.18 10.19
N ASP A 425 5.40 -34.70 10.52
CA ASP A 425 5.70 -35.29 11.83
C ASP A 425 5.54 -34.23 12.93
N HIS A 426 6.09 -33.02 12.73
CA HIS A 426 5.99 -31.94 13.70
C HIS A 426 4.53 -31.47 13.90
N VAL A 427 3.76 -31.33 12.81
CA VAL A 427 2.32 -31.02 12.90
C VAL A 427 1.57 -32.09 13.69
N ARG A 428 1.91 -33.37 13.50
CA ARG A 428 1.30 -34.50 14.23
C ARG A 428 1.66 -34.48 15.71
N GLU A 429 2.94 -34.26 16.04
CA GLU A 429 3.45 -34.22 17.41
C GLU A 429 2.82 -33.07 18.21
N LEU A 430 2.57 -31.93 17.57
CA LEU A 430 1.85 -30.82 18.17
C LEU A 430 0.34 -31.06 18.25
N GLY A 431 -0.19 -32.21 17.83
CA GLY A 431 -1.62 -32.51 17.86
C GLY A 431 -2.44 -31.77 16.79
N GLY A 432 -1.78 -31.09 15.85
CA GLY A 432 -2.42 -30.23 14.84
C GLY A 432 -3.28 -30.98 13.83
N LEU A 433 -3.16 -32.32 13.74
CA LEU A 433 -3.98 -33.13 12.82
C LEU A 433 -5.48 -32.97 13.10
N ILE A 434 -5.85 -32.94 14.38
CA ILE A 434 -7.24 -32.72 14.81
C ILE A 434 -7.70 -31.31 14.45
N ASP A 435 -6.83 -30.31 14.61
CA ASP A 435 -7.15 -28.91 14.33
C ASP A 435 -7.31 -28.67 12.82
N VAL A 436 -6.41 -29.25 12.01
CA VAL A 436 -6.48 -29.23 10.53
C VAL A 436 -7.75 -29.94 10.02
N MET A 437 -8.03 -31.14 10.53
CA MET A 437 -9.23 -31.89 10.11
C MET A 437 -10.52 -31.24 10.59
N SER A 438 -10.54 -30.59 11.75
CA SER A 438 -11.76 -29.95 12.30
C SER A 438 -12.32 -28.83 11.43
N LEU A 439 -11.52 -28.32 10.49
CA LEU A 439 -11.93 -27.28 9.53
C LEU A 439 -12.57 -27.83 8.26
N THR A 440 -12.58 -29.15 8.08
CA THR A 440 -13.42 -29.82 7.06
C THR A 440 -14.89 -29.93 7.47
N ALA A 441 -15.22 -29.60 8.73
CA ALA A 441 -16.60 -29.51 9.19
C ALA A 441 -17.19 -28.16 8.73
N LEU A 442 -18.14 -28.22 7.78
CA LEU A 442 -18.94 -27.13 7.21
C LEU A 442 -18.49 -25.71 7.56
N ASP A 443 -17.51 -25.25 6.81
CA ASP A 443 -17.26 -23.83 6.62
C ASP A 443 -18.34 -23.29 5.65
N GLU A 444 -19.26 -22.47 6.14
CA GLU A 444 -20.32 -21.85 5.32
C GLU A 444 -19.75 -20.96 4.19
N LEU A 445 -18.46 -20.60 4.26
CA LEU A 445 -17.73 -19.83 3.24
C LEU A 445 -16.87 -20.72 2.32
N ASN A 446 -17.05 -22.04 2.31
CA ASN A 446 -16.38 -22.95 1.39
C ASN A 446 -17.04 -22.87 -0.01
N PRO A 447 -16.32 -22.43 -1.07
CA PRO A 447 -16.89 -22.23 -2.40
C PRO A 447 -17.21 -23.54 -3.16
N SER A 448 -17.01 -24.71 -2.55
CA SER A 448 -17.43 -26.00 -3.13
C SER A 448 -18.92 -26.32 -2.90
N ARG A 449 -19.78 -25.28 -2.87
CA ARG A 449 -21.23 -25.39 -2.98
C ARG A 449 -21.72 -24.81 -4.30
#